data_AF-A0ABD1S6H0-F1
#
_entry.id   AF-A0ABD1S6H0-F1
#
_cell.length_a   1.000
_cell.length_b   1.000
_cell.length_c   1.000
_cell.angle_alpha   90.00
_cell.angle_beta   90.00
_cell.angle_gamma   90.00
#
_symmetry.space_group_name_H-M   'P 1'
#
loop_
_entity.id
_entity.type
_entity.pdbx_description
1 polymer ?
#
loop_
_entity_poly.entity_id
_entity_poly.type
_entity_poly.pdbx_seq_one_letter_code
_entity_poly.pdbx_strand_id
1 'polypeptide(L)'
;MMSLKKAILAGNSFSAIGTLDRKNRASPETENVFDDTFWENLSVVINALDNVNARLYIDQRCLYFQKPLLESGTLGAKCNTQMVIPHLTENYGASRDPPERETPMCIVQSFPHNIDHCLTWASSEFEGLFEKTPAEVNTYLSSPSDYISAMKNSGDAQARDNLERVLKCLDRDKWDSFEDCITWARFKYGYVIFIFLVVDLSITSVSF
;
A
#
# COMPACT_ATOMS: atom_id res chain seq x y z
N MET A 1 -18.58 2.54 20.82
CA MET A 1 -17.12 2.62 20.98
C MET A 1 -16.77 3.94 21.63
N MET A 2 -16.17 3.94 22.83
CA MET A 2 -15.79 5.16 23.56
C MET A 2 -14.52 5.73 22.92
N SER A 3 -14.48 7.03 22.59
CA SER A 3 -13.25 7.68 22.09
C SER A 3 -12.17 7.62 23.17
N LEU A 4 -10.90 7.43 22.77
CA LEU A 4 -9.74 7.37 23.67
C LEU A 4 -9.70 8.57 24.63
N LYS A 5 -10.06 9.76 24.15
CA LYS A 5 -10.18 10.97 24.98
C LYS A 5 -11.17 10.78 26.14
N LYS A 6 -12.34 10.19 25.88
CA LYS A 6 -13.32 9.91 26.94
C LYS A 6 -12.77 8.90 27.95
N ALA A 7 -12.04 7.89 27.50
CA ALA A 7 -11.42 6.90 28.39
C ALA A 7 -10.35 7.55 29.29
N ILE A 8 -9.50 8.42 28.73
CA ILE A 8 -8.46 9.15 29.48
C ILE A 8 -9.10 10.06 30.54
N LEU A 9 -10.15 10.81 30.18
CA LEU A 9 -10.84 11.71 31.10
C LEU A 9 -11.59 10.97 32.21
N ALA A 10 -12.10 9.76 31.93
CA ALA A 10 -12.75 8.92 32.93
C ALA A 10 -11.76 8.25 33.90
N GLY A 11 -10.54 7.98 33.45
CA GLY A 11 -9.50 7.33 34.25
C GLY A 11 -8.62 8.26 35.09
N ASN A 12 -8.69 9.57 34.88
CA ASN A 12 -7.89 10.56 35.60
C ASN A 12 -8.73 11.40 36.56
N SER A 13 -8.36 11.41 37.85
CA SER A 13 -8.91 12.33 38.87
C SER A 13 -8.55 13.80 38.62
N PHE A 14 -7.63 14.07 37.70
CA PHE A 14 -7.23 15.40 37.27
C PHE A 14 -8.09 15.87 36.10
N SER A 15 -9.18 16.58 36.41
CA SER A 15 -10.13 17.15 35.45
C SER A 15 -9.60 18.34 34.63
N ALA A 16 -8.28 18.57 34.61
CA ALA A 16 -7.66 19.81 34.12
C ALA A 16 -6.76 19.66 32.88
N ILE A 17 -6.61 18.47 32.31
CA ILE A 17 -5.82 18.29 31.08
C ILE A 17 -6.68 18.69 29.87
N GLY A 18 -6.42 19.88 29.33
CA GLY A 18 -6.98 20.33 28.06
C GLY A 18 -6.51 19.43 26.91
N THR A 19 -7.36 18.51 26.46
CA THR A 19 -7.07 17.60 25.34
C THR A 19 -7.77 18.09 24.08
N LEU A 20 -7.01 18.31 23.01
CA LEU A 20 -7.54 18.58 21.68
C LEU A 20 -7.42 17.31 20.82
N ASP A 21 -8.53 16.88 20.24
CA ASP A 21 -8.59 15.71 19.36
C ASP A 21 -8.70 16.17 17.89
N ARG A 22 -7.96 15.49 17.01
CA ARG A 22 -7.90 15.76 15.57
C ARG A 22 -7.97 14.43 14.83
N LYS A 23 -8.76 14.39 13.76
CA LYS A 23 -8.95 13.20 12.91
C LYS A 23 -8.15 13.25 11.61
N ASN A 24 -7.41 14.32 11.39
CA ASN A 24 -6.60 14.52 10.19
C ASN A 24 -5.38 13.60 10.26
N ARG A 25 -5.12 12.87 9.17
CA ARG A 25 -3.87 12.12 9.00
C ARG A 25 -2.74 13.12 8.94
N ALA A 26 -1.68 12.95 9.74
CA ALA A 26 -0.49 13.78 9.62
C ALA A 26 0.26 13.40 8.34
N SER A 27 0.23 14.31 7.36
CA SER A 27 0.85 14.15 6.04
C SER A 27 0.95 15.52 5.35
N PRO A 28 1.73 15.64 4.25
CA PRO A 28 1.89 16.90 3.52
C PRO A 28 0.56 17.56 3.13
N GLU A 29 -0.49 16.78 2.86
CA GLU A 29 -1.81 17.27 2.45
C GLU A 29 -2.58 17.97 3.58
N THR A 30 -2.10 17.88 4.82
CA THR A 30 -2.78 18.42 6.02
C THR A 30 -1.97 19.47 6.77
N GLU A 31 -0.91 20.01 6.15
CA GLU A 31 -0.09 21.07 6.75
C GLU A 31 -0.85 22.38 6.96
N ASN A 32 -1.97 22.57 6.26
CA ASN A 32 -2.90 23.67 6.55
C ASN A 32 -3.63 23.52 7.90
N VAL A 33 -3.70 22.30 8.45
CA VAL A 33 -4.28 22.00 9.77
C VAL A 33 -3.19 21.93 10.83
N PHE A 34 -2.04 21.33 10.49
CA PHE A 34 -0.84 21.25 11.32
C PHE A 34 0.17 22.30 10.86
N ASP A 35 -0.24 23.56 10.96
CA ASP A 35 0.52 24.72 10.49
C ASP A 35 1.69 25.06 11.42
N ASP A 36 2.48 26.07 11.03
CA ASP A 36 3.65 26.51 11.79
C ASP A 36 3.28 26.90 13.22
N THR A 37 2.12 27.55 13.41
CA THR A 37 1.64 27.92 14.74
C THR A 37 1.36 26.69 15.60
N PHE A 38 0.74 25.65 15.04
CA PHE A 38 0.55 24.39 15.74
C PHE A 38 1.89 23.81 16.19
N TRP A 39 2.86 23.68 15.28
CA TRP A 39 4.16 23.06 15.56
C TRP A 39 4.98 23.87 16.56
N GLU A 40 5.09 25.18 16.39
CA GLU A 40 5.85 26.07 17.26
C GLU A 40 5.40 25.99 18.72
N ASN A 41 4.11 25.78 18.95
CA ASN A 41 3.53 25.65 20.29
C ASN A 41 3.74 24.27 20.94
N LEU A 42 4.28 23.28 20.23
CA LEU A 42 4.57 21.95 20.81
C LEU A 42 5.86 21.98 21.64
N SER A 43 5.83 21.30 22.79
CA SER A 43 7.03 21.07 23.60
C SER A 43 7.76 19.78 23.23
N VAL A 44 7.01 18.73 22.89
CA VAL A 44 7.51 17.40 22.54
C VAL A 44 6.50 16.72 21.62
N VAL A 45 7.00 15.87 20.73
CA VAL A 45 6.20 15.03 19.84
C VAL A 45 6.40 13.58 20.24
N ILE A 46 5.31 12.81 20.33
CA ILE A 46 5.35 11.40 20.71
C ILE A 46 4.64 10.61 19.61
N ASN A 47 5.39 9.76 18.93
CA ASN A 47 4.85 8.93 17.87
C ASN A 47 4.21 7.65 18.43
N ALA A 48 3.06 7.34 17.83
CA ALA A 48 2.32 6.09 17.99
C ALA A 48 1.82 5.66 16.60
N LEU A 49 2.76 5.54 15.65
CA LEU A 49 2.51 5.33 14.24
C LEU A 49 2.74 3.86 13.86
N ASP A 50 2.11 3.40 12.79
CA ASP A 50 2.20 2.02 12.30
C ASP A 50 3.03 1.86 11.03
N ASN A 51 3.31 2.94 10.29
CA ASN A 51 4.00 2.91 9.00
C ASN A 51 5.23 3.84 8.97
N VAL A 52 6.27 3.41 8.24
CA VAL A 52 7.56 4.12 8.15
C VAL A 52 7.41 5.49 7.48
N ASN A 53 6.55 5.63 6.47
CA ASN A 53 6.35 6.89 5.77
C ASN A 53 5.82 8.00 6.69
N ALA A 54 4.86 7.69 7.56
CA ALA A 54 4.36 8.64 8.54
C ALA A 54 5.44 8.99 9.59
N ARG A 55 6.24 8.01 10.02
CA ARG A 55 7.37 8.25 10.94
C ARG A 55 8.37 9.23 10.33
N LEU A 56 8.77 9.00 9.07
CA LEU A 56 9.69 9.87 8.33
C LEU A 56 9.12 11.29 8.14
N TYR A 57 7.82 11.40 7.84
CA TYR A 57 7.16 12.70 7.73
C TYR A 57 7.22 13.47 9.06
N ILE A 58 6.84 12.84 10.17
CA ILE A 58 6.89 13.51 11.49
C ILE A 58 8.32 13.84 11.89
N ASP A 59 9.28 12.96 11.64
CA ASP A 59 10.70 13.20 11.90
C ASP A 59 11.20 14.44 11.14
N GLN A 60 10.85 14.57 9.86
CA GLN A 60 11.18 15.77 9.07
C GLN A 60 10.57 17.04 9.62
N ARG A 61 9.30 17.02 10.06
CA ARG A 61 8.66 18.18 10.70
C ARG A 61 9.33 18.52 12.04
N CYS A 62 9.64 17.51 12.86
CA CYS A 62 10.35 17.70 14.13
C CYS A 62 11.75 18.29 13.92
N LEU A 63 12.46 17.83 12.89
CA LEU A 63 13.75 18.38 12.49
C LEU A 63 13.60 19.84 12.04
N TYR A 64 12.60 20.16 11.21
CA TYR A 64 12.36 21.53 10.73
C TYR A 64 12.05 22.50 11.88
N PHE A 65 11.12 22.14 12.78
CA PHE A 65 10.70 22.98 13.91
C PHE A 65 11.55 22.81 15.17
N GLN A 66 12.64 22.04 15.10
CA GLN A 66 13.54 21.76 16.22
C GLN A 66 12.78 21.23 17.46
N LYS A 67 11.90 20.25 17.25
CA LYS A 67 11.09 19.63 18.31
C LYS A 67 11.68 18.30 18.75
N PRO A 68 11.81 18.05 20.07
CA PRO A 68 12.12 16.72 20.58
C PRO A 68 11.06 15.71 20.16
N LEU A 69 11.50 14.52 19.74
CA LEU A 69 10.63 13.43 19.29
C LEU A 69 10.92 12.14 20.07
N LEU A 70 9.86 11.51 20.56
CA LEU A 70 9.88 10.16 21.10
C LEU A 70 9.23 9.20 20.09
N GLU A 71 10.03 8.33 19.50
CA GLU A 71 9.62 7.32 18.53
C GLU A 71 9.50 5.95 19.22
N SER A 72 8.47 5.19 18.84
CA SER A 72 8.29 3.82 19.31
C SER A 72 7.72 2.91 18.23
N GLY A 73 8.18 1.67 18.22
CA GLY A 73 7.74 0.62 17.30
C GLY A 73 7.53 -0.70 18.02
N THR A 74 6.63 -1.53 17.47
CA THR A 74 6.40 -2.90 17.93
C THR A 74 6.27 -3.85 16.75
N LEU A 75 6.77 -5.07 16.91
CA LEU A 75 6.60 -6.17 15.95
C LEU A 75 6.45 -7.48 16.73
N GLY A 76 5.20 -7.92 16.93
CA GLY A 76 4.89 -9.03 17.82
C GLY A 76 5.33 -8.72 19.26
N ALA A 77 6.19 -9.56 19.83
CA ALA A 77 6.75 -9.34 21.17
C ALA A 77 7.96 -8.40 21.20
N LYS A 78 8.47 -7.97 20.03
CA LYS A 78 9.60 -7.06 19.93
C LYS A 78 9.12 -5.62 20.04
N CYS A 79 9.92 -4.78 20.68
CA CYS A 79 9.70 -3.34 20.73
C CYS A 79 11.02 -2.58 20.59
N ASN A 80 10.94 -1.35 20.10
CA ASN A 80 12.05 -0.41 20.06
C ASN A 80 11.55 0.99 20.45
N THR A 81 12.45 1.77 21.02
CA THR A 81 12.22 3.18 21.35
C THR A 81 13.43 3.98 20.90
N GLN A 82 13.21 5.14 20.31
CA GLN A 82 14.27 6.07 19.93
C GLN A 82 13.88 7.48 20.36
N MET A 83 14.84 8.22 20.88
CA MET A 83 14.66 9.61 21.28
C MET A 83 15.50 10.48 20.35
N VAL A 84 14.86 11.48 19.73
CA VAL A 84 15.49 12.48 18.90
C VAL A 84 15.51 13.80 19.66
N ILE A 85 16.70 14.29 20.00
CA ILE A 85 16.92 15.56 20.68
C ILE A 85 17.61 16.53 19.70
N PRO A 86 16.98 17.69 19.41
CA PRO A 86 17.58 18.72 18.57
C PRO A 86 19.00 19.08 19.02
N HIS A 87 19.91 19.16 18.05
CA HIS A 87 21.33 19.47 18.26
C HIS A 87 22.15 18.47 19.10
N LEU A 88 21.60 17.30 19.45
CA LEU A 88 22.30 16.32 20.30
C LEU A 88 22.32 14.90 19.71
N THR A 89 21.21 14.41 19.16
CA THR A 89 21.13 13.07 18.56
C THR A 89 20.87 13.16 17.06
N GLU A 90 21.08 12.06 16.35
CA GLU A 90 20.58 11.93 14.99
C GLU A 90 19.05 11.87 14.96
N ASN A 91 18.47 12.25 13.82
CA ASN A 91 17.05 12.13 13.55
C ASN A 91 16.70 10.68 13.14
N TYR A 92 15.42 10.31 13.21
CA TYR A 92 14.97 8.95 12.90
C TYR A 92 15.35 8.52 11.47
N GLY A 93 15.20 9.42 10.50
CA GLY A 93 15.53 9.15 9.10
C GLY A 93 17.03 9.12 8.75
N ALA A 94 17.94 9.35 9.71
CA ALA A 94 19.39 9.31 9.46
C ALA A 94 19.89 7.88 9.19
N SER A 95 19.31 6.89 9.88
CA SER A 95 19.55 5.48 9.64
C SER A 95 18.43 4.90 8.78
N ARG A 96 18.79 4.22 7.68
CA ARG A 96 17.81 3.49 6.89
C ARG A 96 17.61 2.10 7.49
N ASP A 97 16.37 1.81 7.88
CA ASP A 97 15.96 0.44 8.13
C ASP A 97 16.19 -0.42 6.87
N PRO A 98 16.53 -1.71 7.02
CA PRO A 98 16.63 -2.60 5.89
C PRO A 98 15.32 -2.57 5.09
N PRO A 99 15.37 -2.48 3.76
CA PRO A 99 14.17 -2.57 2.95
C PRO A 99 13.48 -3.90 3.23
N GLU A 100 12.16 -3.89 3.12
CA GLU A 100 11.38 -5.12 3.18
C GLU A 100 11.85 -6.08 2.09
N ARG A 101 11.94 -7.37 2.42
CA ARG A 101 12.42 -8.38 1.46
C ARG A 101 11.33 -8.63 0.44
N GLU A 102 11.46 -8.04 -0.74
CA GLU A 102 10.61 -8.36 -1.88
C GLU A 102 11.08 -9.65 -2.57
N THR A 103 10.16 -10.56 -2.85
CA THR A 103 10.45 -11.75 -3.64
C THR A 103 10.68 -11.35 -5.10
N PRO A 104 11.79 -11.76 -5.74
CA PRO A 104 12.02 -11.51 -7.16
C PRO A 104 10.86 -12.02 -8.03
N MET A 105 10.42 -11.22 -9.00
CA MET A 105 9.27 -11.56 -9.85
C MET A 105 9.44 -12.89 -10.60
N CYS A 106 10.67 -13.24 -11.00
CA CYS A 106 10.97 -14.51 -11.65
C CYS A 106 10.68 -15.74 -10.77
N ILE A 107 10.83 -15.62 -9.45
CA ILE A 107 10.51 -16.71 -8.51
C ILE A 107 9.00 -16.82 -8.36
N VAL A 108 8.30 -15.69 -8.23
CA VAL A 108 6.84 -15.64 -8.09
C VAL A 108 6.13 -16.20 -9.32
N GLN A 109 6.63 -15.88 -10.52
CA GLN A 109 5.97 -16.24 -11.78
C GLN A 109 6.30 -17.65 -12.28
N SER A 110 7.48 -18.19 -11.96
CA SER A 110 7.96 -19.42 -12.59
C SER A 110 8.24 -20.54 -11.61
N PHE A 111 8.74 -20.25 -10.41
CA PHE A 111 9.20 -21.27 -9.46
C PHE A 111 8.84 -20.97 -8.00
N PRO A 112 7.54 -20.82 -7.67
CA PRO A 112 7.12 -20.69 -6.29
C PRO A 112 7.41 -22.00 -5.54
N HIS A 113 8.19 -21.91 -4.47
CA HIS A 113 8.68 -23.08 -3.72
C HIS A 113 8.45 -22.96 -2.21
N ASN A 114 7.80 -21.89 -1.77
CA ASN A 114 7.34 -21.71 -0.41
C ASN A 114 5.97 -21.02 -0.43
N ILE A 115 5.30 -20.98 0.73
CA ILE A 115 3.96 -20.41 0.84
C ILE A 115 3.94 -18.90 0.57
N ASP A 116 4.98 -18.18 0.95
CA ASP A 116 5.07 -16.72 0.74
C ASP A 116 5.05 -16.39 -0.76
N HIS A 117 5.75 -17.17 -1.60
CA HIS A 117 5.75 -16.99 -3.05
C HIS A 117 4.36 -17.25 -3.65
N CYS A 118 3.65 -18.27 -3.17
CA CYS A 118 2.28 -18.56 -3.59
C CYS A 118 1.31 -17.44 -3.18
N LEU A 119 1.47 -16.87 -1.98
CA LEU A 119 0.66 -15.75 -1.49
C LEU A 119 0.91 -14.48 -2.27
N THR A 120 2.17 -14.17 -2.57
CA THR A 120 2.56 -13.03 -3.42
C THR A 120 1.98 -13.19 -4.83
N TRP A 121 2.07 -14.38 -5.42
CA TRP A 121 1.47 -14.68 -6.72
C TRP A 121 -0.05 -14.47 -6.69
N ALA A 122 -0.74 -15.05 -5.71
CA ALA A 122 -2.19 -14.95 -5.60
C ALA A 122 -2.67 -13.51 -5.40
N SER A 123 -1.92 -12.71 -4.62
CA SER A 123 -2.22 -11.29 -4.40
C SER A 123 -2.03 -10.49 -5.70
N SER A 124 -0.95 -10.74 -6.44
CA SER A 124 -0.71 -10.13 -7.76
C SER A 124 -1.82 -10.46 -8.77
N GLU A 125 -2.27 -11.71 -8.83
CA GLU A 125 -3.38 -12.12 -9.70
C GLU A 125 -4.69 -11.45 -9.29
N PHE A 126 -4.96 -11.37 -7.98
CA PHE A 126 -6.15 -10.69 -7.46
C PHE A 126 -6.15 -9.20 -7.85
N GLU A 127 -5.07 -8.47 -7.59
CA GLU A 127 -4.91 -7.07 -8.00
C GLU A 127 -5.06 -6.91 -9.52
N GLY A 128 -4.46 -7.81 -10.30
CA GLY A 128 -4.52 -7.78 -11.76
C GLY A 128 -5.96 -7.89 -12.28
N LEU A 129 -6.73 -8.82 -11.74
CA LEU A 129 -8.09 -9.13 -12.19
C LEU A 129 -9.14 -8.15 -11.66
N PHE A 130 -9.06 -7.76 -10.39
CA PHE A 130 -10.14 -7.06 -9.70
C PHE A 130 -9.86 -5.59 -9.39
N GLU A 131 -8.63 -5.12 -9.58
CA GLU A 131 -8.28 -3.72 -9.35
C GLU A 131 -7.75 -3.06 -10.64
N LYS A 132 -6.61 -3.55 -11.16
CA LYS A 132 -5.92 -2.94 -12.30
C LYS A 132 -6.76 -3.01 -13.57
N THR A 133 -7.33 -4.16 -13.89
CA THR A 133 -8.14 -4.33 -15.11
C THR A 133 -9.41 -3.45 -15.08
N PRO A 134 -10.24 -3.45 -14.01
CA PRO A 134 -11.38 -2.55 -13.93
C PRO A 134 -11.00 -1.06 -13.93
N ALA A 135 -9.91 -0.67 -13.25
CA ALA A 135 -9.44 0.72 -13.25
C ALA A 135 -9.03 1.19 -14.66
N GLU A 136 -8.34 0.33 -15.43
CA GLU A 136 -7.95 0.62 -16.80
C GLU A 136 -9.17 0.77 -17.71
N VAL A 137 -10.14 -0.13 -17.58
CA VAL A 137 -11.43 -0.07 -18.31
C VAL A 137 -12.17 1.22 -17.97
N ASN A 138 -12.27 1.60 -16.69
CA ASN A 138 -12.92 2.85 -16.28
C ASN A 138 -12.21 4.08 -16.85
N THR A 139 -10.88 4.04 -16.96
CA THR A 139 -10.08 5.12 -17.55
C THR A 139 -10.39 5.26 -19.04
N TYR A 140 -10.45 4.14 -19.77
CA TYR A 140 -10.87 4.10 -21.17
C TYR A 140 -12.31 4.62 -21.34
N LEU A 141 -13.26 4.16 -20.52
CA LEU A 141 -14.67 4.55 -20.62
C LEU A 141 -14.90 6.04 -20.29
N SER A 142 -14.08 6.62 -19.42
CA SER A 142 -14.20 8.03 -19.03
C SER A 142 -13.77 8.98 -20.16
N SER A 143 -12.67 8.67 -20.85
CA SER A 143 -12.14 9.49 -21.95
C SER A 143 -11.48 8.65 -23.06
N PRO A 144 -12.27 8.05 -23.98
CA PRO A 144 -11.73 7.14 -25.00
C PRO A 144 -10.68 7.78 -25.93
N SER A 145 -10.87 9.03 -26.35
CA SER A 145 -9.94 9.73 -27.25
C SER A 145 -8.57 9.96 -26.62
N ASP A 146 -8.57 10.36 -25.35
CA ASP A 146 -7.36 10.70 -24.60
C ASP A 146 -6.60 9.41 -24.27
N TYR A 147 -7.34 8.36 -23.89
CA TYR A 147 -6.79 7.02 -23.68
C TYR A 147 -6.10 6.48 -24.93
N ILE A 148 -6.75 6.51 -26.09
CA ILE A 148 -6.15 6.05 -27.36
C ILE A 148 -4.90 6.86 -27.69
N SER A 149 -4.91 8.16 -27.43
CA SER A 149 -3.76 9.03 -27.66
C SER A 149 -2.60 8.70 -26.72
N ALA A 150 -2.89 8.44 -25.44
CA ALA A 150 -1.90 7.97 -24.47
C ALA A 150 -1.31 6.61 -24.85
N MET A 151 -2.12 5.66 -25.33
CA MET A 151 -1.65 4.34 -25.78
C MET A 151 -0.74 4.44 -27.00
N LYS A 152 -1.02 5.33 -27.95
CA LYS A 152 -0.13 5.59 -29.11
C LYS A 152 1.23 6.15 -28.71
N ASN A 153 1.30 6.85 -27.58
CA ASN A 153 2.53 7.43 -27.04
C ASN A 153 3.24 6.52 -26.03
N SER A 154 2.64 5.39 -25.67
CA SER A 154 3.20 4.40 -24.74
C SER A 154 4.06 3.38 -25.50
N GLY A 155 4.89 2.63 -24.77
CA GLY A 155 5.66 1.54 -25.38
C GLY A 155 4.76 0.43 -25.93
N ASP A 156 5.08 -0.07 -27.12
CA ASP A 156 4.30 -1.07 -27.87
C ASP A 156 3.81 -2.27 -27.04
N ALA A 157 4.66 -2.80 -26.16
CA ALA A 157 4.31 -3.95 -25.31
C ALA A 157 3.27 -3.57 -24.24
N GLN A 158 3.46 -2.42 -23.60
CA GLN A 158 2.56 -1.91 -22.57
C GLN A 158 1.20 -1.51 -23.16
N ALA A 159 1.20 -0.82 -24.30
CA ALA A 159 -0.01 -0.45 -25.00
C ALA A 159 -0.83 -1.69 -25.41
N ARG A 160 -0.17 -2.74 -25.91
CA ARG A 160 -0.84 -4.01 -26.23
C ARG A 160 -1.45 -4.67 -25.01
N ASP A 161 -0.71 -4.81 -23.91
CA ASP A 161 -1.23 -5.45 -22.68
C ASP A 161 -2.47 -4.71 -22.15
N ASN A 162 -2.38 -3.38 -22.05
CA ASN A 162 -3.50 -2.57 -21.55
C ASN A 162 -4.73 -2.65 -22.47
N LEU A 163 -4.56 -2.53 -23.79
CA LEU A 163 -5.66 -2.65 -24.74
C LEU A 163 -6.29 -4.05 -24.74
N GLU A 164 -5.48 -5.11 -24.60
CA GLU A 164 -5.98 -6.48 -24.51
C GLU A 164 -6.81 -6.70 -23.24
N ARG A 165 -6.38 -6.14 -22.10
CA ARG A 165 -7.15 -6.17 -20.85
C ARG A 165 -8.51 -5.49 -21.01
N VAL A 166 -8.53 -4.29 -21.59
CA VAL A 166 -9.77 -3.53 -21.82
C VAL A 166 -10.71 -4.29 -22.74
N LEU A 167 -10.20 -4.78 -23.88
CA LEU A 167 -10.98 -5.54 -24.85
C LEU A 167 -11.54 -6.83 -24.23
N LYS A 168 -10.71 -7.58 -23.50
CA LYS A 168 -11.12 -8.81 -22.85
C LYS A 168 -12.24 -8.57 -21.84
N CYS A 169 -12.12 -7.54 -21.01
CA CYS A 169 -13.12 -7.22 -20.00
C CYS A 169 -14.45 -6.74 -20.60
N LEU A 170 -14.40 -5.92 -21.67
CA LEU A 170 -15.61 -5.33 -22.26
C LEU A 170 -16.34 -6.25 -23.25
N ASP A 171 -15.62 -7.13 -23.93
CA ASP A 171 -16.16 -7.98 -25.01
C ASP A 171 -16.27 -9.45 -24.59
N ARG A 172 -15.17 -10.04 -24.11
CA ARG A 172 -15.06 -11.50 -23.93
C ARG A 172 -15.53 -11.99 -22.56
N ASP A 173 -15.26 -11.21 -21.52
CA ASP A 173 -15.53 -11.52 -20.12
C ASP A 173 -16.66 -10.61 -19.58
N LYS A 174 -17.63 -10.25 -20.44
CA LYS A 174 -18.83 -9.53 -19.99
C LYS A 174 -19.83 -10.51 -19.40
N TRP A 175 -20.28 -10.25 -18.18
CA TRP A 175 -21.20 -11.11 -17.43
C TRP A 175 -22.50 -10.35 -17.14
N ASP A 176 -23.62 -10.91 -17.58
CA ASP A 176 -24.94 -10.31 -17.36
C ASP A 176 -25.65 -10.94 -16.13
N SER A 177 -25.14 -12.06 -15.62
CA SER A 177 -25.67 -12.76 -14.45
C SER A 177 -24.57 -13.29 -13.52
N PHE A 178 -24.95 -13.64 -12.29
CA PHE A 178 -24.04 -14.26 -11.32
C PHE A 178 -23.56 -15.65 -11.76
N GLU A 179 -24.37 -16.41 -12.50
CA GLU A 179 -23.99 -17.73 -13.04
C GLU A 179 -22.87 -17.62 -14.08
N ASP A 180 -22.85 -16.54 -14.85
CA ASP A 180 -21.77 -16.25 -15.80
C ASP A 180 -20.46 -16.00 -15.05
N CYS A 181 -20.50 -15.30 -13.91
CA CYS A 181 -19.34 -15.11 -13.04
C CYS A 181 -18.82 -16.45 -12.48
N ILE A 182 -19.70 -17.37 -12.09
CA ILE A 182 -19.30 -18.72 -11.62
C ILE A 182 -18.62 -19.49 -12.75
N THR A 183 -19.17 -19.42 -13.96
CA THR A 183 -18.64 -20.09 -15.15
C THR A 183 -17.26 -19.54 -15.50
N TRP A 184 -17.10 -18.22 -15.49
CA TRP A 184 -15.81 -17.55 -15.70
C TRP A 184 -14.79 -17.95 -14.62
N ALA A 185 -15.18 -17.96 -13.34
CA ALA A 185 -14.29 -18.34 -12.24
C ALA A 185 -13.80 -19.79 -12.40
N ARG A 186 -14.69 -20.71 -12.80
CA ARG A 186 -14.32 -22.10 -13.12
C ARG A 186 -13.36 -22.20 -14.30
N PHE A 187 -13.62 -21.45 -15.38
CA PHE A 187 -12.74 -21.42 -16.55
C PHE A 187 -11.34 -20.90 -16.20
N LYS A 188 -11.27 -19.81 -15.42
CA LYS A 188 -10.01 -19.24 -14.93
C LYS A 188 -9.22 -20.22 -14.06
N TYR A 189 -9.90 -20.88 -13.12
CA TYR A 189 -9.28 -21.88 -12.25
C TYR A 189 -8.71 -23.06 -13.04
N GLY A 190 -9.50 -23.61 -13.97
CA GLY A 190 -9.09 -24.77 -14.77
C GLY A 190 -7.98 -24.45 -15.76
N TYR A 191 -8.12 -23.38 -16.54
CA TYR A 191 -7.25 -23.13 -17.70
C TYR A 191 -5.98 -22.36 -17.33
N VAL A 192 -6.09 -21.29 -16.53
CA VAL A 192 -4.99 -20.35 -16.28
C VAL A 192 -4.15 -20.76 -15.08
N ILE A 193 -4.78 -21.23 -14.01
CA ILE A 193 -4.11 -21.50 -12.73
C ILE A 193 -3.52 -22.92 -12.70
N PHE A 194 -4.28 -23.92 -13.16
CA PHE A 194 -3.87 -25.32 -13.03
C PHE A 194 -3.21 -25.89 -14.29
N ILE A 195 -3.71 -25.56 -15.49
CA ILE A 195 -3.19 -26.14 -16.74
C ILE A 195 -1.99 -25.34 -17.25
N PHE A 196 -2.12 -24.03 -17.50
CA PHE A 196 -1.03 -23.24 -18.08
C PHE A 196 0.22 -23.14 -17.17
N LEU A 197 0.01 -22.93 -15.86
CA LEU A 197 1.10 -22.73 -14.91
C LEU A 197 1.80 -24.02 -14.46
N VAL A 198 1.13 -25.17 -14.50
CA VAL A 198 1.74 -26.45 -14.07
C VAL A 198 2.17 -27.28 -15.28
N VAL A 199 1.36 -27.33 -16.35
CA VAL A 199 1.64 -28.18 -17.51
C VAL A 199 2.66 -27.52 -18.44
N ASP A 200 2.52 -26.25 -18.82
CA ASP A 200 3.46 -25.64 -19.78
C ASP A 200 4.85 -25.42 -19.16
N LEU A 201 4.92 -25.10 -17.87
CA LEU A 201 6.19 -25.04 -17.10
C LEU A 201 6.85 -26.41 -16.97
N SER A 202 6.06 -27.48 -16.78
CA SER A 202 6.61 -28.84 -16.78
C SER A 202 7.17 -29.23 -18.16
N ILE A 203 6.53 -28.81 -19.26
CA ILE A 203 7.02 -29.04 -20.62
C ILE A 203 8.30 -28.24 -20.92
N THR A 204 8.42 -27.01 -20.43
CA THR A 204 9.64 -26.20 -20.60
C THR A 204 10.80 -26.67 -19.74
N SER A 205 10.56 -27.21 -18.54
CA SER A 205 11.60 -27.77 -17.65
C SER A 205 12.21 -29.09 -18.14
N VAL A 206 11.53 -29.81 -19.04
CA VAL A 206 12.00 -31.10 -19.61
C VAL A 206 12.79 -30.88 -20.92
N SER A 207 12.90 -29.64 -21.39
CA SER A 207 13.58 -29.29 -22.65
C SER A 207 14.98 -28.66 -22.46
N PHE A 208 15.62 -28.83 -21.30
CA PHE A 208 17.01 -28.47 -21.03
C PHE A 208 17.85 -29.67 -20.58
#